data_AF-A0A257TVB3-F1
#
_entry.id   AF-A0A257TVB3-F1
#
_cell.length_a   1.000
_cell.length_b   1.000
_cell.length_c   1.000
_cell.angle_alpha   90.00
_cell.angle_beta   90.00
_cell.angle_gamma   90.00
#
_symmetry.space_group_name_H-M   'P 1'
#
loop_
_entity.id
_entity.type
_entity.pdbx_description
1 polymer ?
#
loop_
_entity_poly.entity_id
_entity_poly.type
_entity_poly.pdbx_seq_one_letter_code
_entity_poly.pdbx_strand_id
1 'polypeptide(L)' 'MKLIPAIYEHGVFRPIEPVDLPEGTTVQVQAAPTSLNVRHMVPPGTAEDQIRIYECLAQSYDTGDPQAAARHNEHQP' A
#
# COMPACT_ATOMS: atom_id res chain seq x y z
N MET A 1 11.08 0.15 -17.21
CA MET A 1 11.32 -0.12 -15.77
C MET A 1 11.05 -1.60 -15.53
N LYS A 2 11.98 -2.33 -14.90
CA LYS A 2 11.77 -3.73 -14.50
C LYS A 2 11.50 -3.74 -13.00
N LEU A 3 10.37 -4.31 -12.59
CA LEU A 3 10.02 -4.46 -11.19
C LEU A 3 10.75 -5.69 -10.64
N ILE A 4 11.45 -5.54 -9.51
CA ILE A 4 12.19 -6.62 -8.87
C ILE A 4 11.43 -6.97 -7.59
N PRO A 5 10.72 -8.10 -7.53
CA PRO A 5 10.08 -8.54 -6.31
C PRO A 5 11.14 -8.94 -5.28
N ALA A 6 10.98 -8.45 -4.05
CA ALA A 6 11.91 -8.69 -2.96
C ALA A 6 11.17 -8.80 -1.62
N ILE A 7 11.75 -9.55 -0.69
CA ILE A 7 11.30 -9.64 0.70
C ILE A 7 12.17 -8.71 1.55
N TYR A 8 11.53 -7.88 2.37
CA TYR A 8 12.22 -7.08 3.36
C TYR A 8 12.41 -7.86 4.66
N GLU A 9 13.67 -8.16 5.00
CA GLU A 9 14.01 -8.89 6.23
C GLU A 9 15.24 -8.26 6.89
N HIS A 10 15.12 -7.91 8.16
CA HIS A 10 16.22 -7.37 8.99
C HIS A 10 16.95 -6.17 8.35
N GLY A 11 16.23 -5.28 7.66
CA GLY A 11 16.83 -4.11 7.00
C GLY A 11 17.39 -4.38 5.60
N VAL A 12 17.25 -5.60 5.07
CA VAL A 12 17.76 -5.99 3.75
C VAL A 12 16.61 -6.36 2.82
N PHE A 13 16.62 -5.83 1.60
CA PHE A 13 15.71 -6.26 0.52
C PHE A 13 16.34 -7.44 -0.22
N ARG A 14 15.77 -8.63 -0.06
CA ARG A 14 16.22 -9.88 -0.69
C ARG A 14 15.37 -10.16 -1.93
N PRO A 15 15.92 -10.08 -3.15
CA PRO A 15 15.19 -10.44 -4.36
C PRO A 15 14.73 -11.90 -4.28
N ILE A 16 13.49 -12.18 -4.73
CA ILE A 16 12.99 -13.57 -4.82
C ILE A 16 13.48 -14.29 -6.08
N GLU A 17 14.01 -13.53 -7.05
CA GLU A 17 14.57 -14.02 -8.31
C GLU A 17 15.96 -13.42 -8.53
N PRO A 18 16.85 -14.08 -9.30
CA PRO A 18 18.15 -13.53 -9.65
C PRO A 18 18.04 -12.17 -10.34
N VAL A 19 18.87 -11.23 -9.88
CA VAL A 19 18.94 -9.87 -10.42
C VAL A 19 20.30 -9.69 -11.07
N ASP A 20 20.28 -9.41 -12.38
CA ASP A 20 21.47 -9.06 -13.14
C ASP A 20 21.56 -7.54 -13.26
N LEU A 21 22.13 -6.90 -12.23
CA LEU A 21 22.41 -5.47 -12.21
C LEU A 21 23.88 -5.24 -11.79
N PRO A 22 24.58 -4.28 -12.41
CA PRO A 22 25.93 -3.91 -12.00
C PRO A 22 26.00 -3.47 -10.53
N GLU A 23 27.11 -3.76 -9.87
CA GLU A 23 27.37 -3.27 -8.52
C GLU A 23 27.33 -1.73 -8.47
N GLY A 24 26.75 -1.17 -7.40
CA GLY A 24 26.57 0.28 -7.25
C GLY A 24 25.39 0.88 -8.02
N THR A 25 24.58 0.07 -8.72
CA THR A 25 23.35 0.54 -9.36
C THR A 25 22.39 1.13 -8.33
N THR A 26 21.99 2.39 -8.53
CA THR A 26 20.94 3.03 -7.71
C THR A 26 19.58 2.48 -8.12
N VAL A 27 18.79 2.03 -7.14
CA VAL A 27 17.43 1.52 -7.35
C VAL A 27 16.42 2.36 -6.56
N GLN A 28 15.22 2.49 -7.11
CA GLN A 28 14.08 3.03 -6.38
C GLN A 28 13.32 1.89 -5.73
N VAL A 29 13.03 2.02 -4.44
CA VAL A 29 12.23 1.05 -3.70
C VAL A 29 10.82 1.59 -3.56
N GLN A 30 9.84 0.81 -4.02
CA GLN A 30 8.44 1.07 -3.81
C GLN A 30 7.83 -0.11 -3.07
N ALA A 31 7.35 0.12 -1.85
CA ALA A 31 6.50 -0.86 -1.18
C ALA A 31 5.16 -0.90 -1.92
N ALA A 32 4.66 -2.11 -2.20
CA ALA A 32 3.28 -2.25 -2.65
C ALA A 32 2.35 -1.57 -1.63
N PRO A 33 1.26 -0.92 -2.09
CA PRO A 33 0.31 -0.31 -1.18
C PRO A 33 -0.12 -1.38 -0.18
N THR A 34 0.23 -1.15 1.09
CA THR A 34 -0.18 -2.05 2.16
C THR A 34 -1.70 -2.03 2.15
N SER A 35 -2.33 -3.18 1.91
CA SER A 35 -3.74 -3.36 2.23
C SER A 35 -3.89 -2.91 3.68
N LEU A 36 -4.53 -1.76 3.89
CA LEU A 36 -4.64 -1.12 5.19
C LEU A 36 -5.16 -2.15 6.20
N ASN A 37 -4.30 -2.59 7.10
CA ASN A 37 -4.74 -3.48 8.16
C ASN A 37 -5.35 -2.60 9.26
N VAL A 38 -6.63 -2.28 9.07
CA VAL A 38 -7.43 -1.42 9.96
C VAL A 38 -7.32 -1.85 11.42
N ARG A 39 -7.23 -3.16 11.68
CA ARG A 39 -7.12 -3.71 13.04
C ARG A 39 -5.86 -3.28 13.78
N HIS A 40 -4.77 -3.00 13.07
CA HIS A 40 -3.52 -2.50 13.67
C HIS A 40 -3.52 -0.98 13.87
N MET A 41 -4.52 -0.27 13.35
CA MET A 41 -4.61 1.19 13.40
C MET A 41 -5.65 1.71 14.40
N VAL A 42 -6.57 0.85 14.84
CA VAL A 42 -7.59 1.22 15.84
C VAL A 42 -7.01 1.18 17.27
N PRO A 43 -7.43 2.09 18.16
CA PRO A 43 -7.01 2.06 19.55
C PRO A 43 -7.38 0.75 20.26
N PRO A 44 -6.60 0.31 21.27
CA PRO A 44 -6.97 -0.82 22.11
C PRO A 44 -8.33 -0.60 22.78
N GLY A 45 -9.22 -1.60 22.74
CA GLY A 45 -10.57 -1.51 23.29
C GLY A 45 -11.64 -0.96 22.33
N THR A 46 -11.28 -0.71 21.07
CA THR A 46 -12.26 -0.43 20.01
C THR A 46 -13.22 -1.62 19.86
N ALA A 47 -14.52 -1.35 19.82
CA ALA A 47 -15.53 -2.38 19.68
C ALA A 47 -15.50 -3.01 18.27
N GLU A 48 -15.76 -4.32 18.19
CA GLU A 48 -15.66 -5.11 16.95
C GLU A 48 -16.55 -4.58 15.80
N ASP A 49 -17.71 -4.02 16.12
CA ASP A 49 -18.61 -3.39 15.17
C ASP A 49 -18.00 -2.12 14.54
N GLN A 50 -17.32 -1.30 15.34
CA GLN A 50 -16.58 -0.14 14.84
C GLN A 50 -15.40 -0.53 13.96
N ILE A 51 -14.67 -1.59 14.34
CA ILE A 51 -13.56 -2.13 13.51
C ILE A 51 -14.08 -2.54 12.14
N ARG A 52 -15.21 -3.25 12.08
CA ARG A 52 -15.83 -3.66 10.81
C ARG A 52 -16.25 -2.48 9.94
N ILE A 53 -16.80 -1.42 10.54
CA ILE A 53 -17.13 -0.19 9.82
C ILE A 53 -15.87 0.41 9.18
N TYR A 54 -14.78 0.52 9.94
CA TYR A 54 -13.52 1.03 9.41
C TYR A 54 -12.91 0.12 8.35
N GLU A 55 -13.03 -1.20 8.47
CA GLU A 55 -12.61 -2.16 7.43
C GLU A 55 -13.39 -1.92 6.12
N CYS A 56 -14.71 -1.76 6.19
CA CYS A 56 -15.53 -1.42 5.02
C CYS A 56 -15.16 -0.06 4.41
N LEU A 57 -14.87 0.95 5.23
CA LEU A 57 -14.47 2.28 4.75
C LEU A 57 -13.06 2.30 4.15
N ALA A 58 -12.14 1.48 4.66
CA ALA A 58 -10.77 1.36 4.19
C ALA A 58 -10.65 0.53 2.90
N GLN A 59 -11.69 -0.21 2.53
CA GLN A 59 -11.75 -0.84 1.21
C GLN A 59 -11.82 0.25 0.13
N SER A 60 -10.65 0.55 -0.44
CA SER A 60 -10.54 1.26 -1.70
C SER A 60 -11.29 0.45 -2.77
N TYR A 61 -12.42 0.94 -3.26
CA TYR A 61 -12.98 0.46 -4.51
C TYR A 61 -12.00 0.82 -5.63
N ASP A 62 -11.50 -0.19 -6.35
CA ASP A 62 -10.81 0.04 -7.61
C ASP A 62 -11.83 0.58 -8.62
N THR A 63 -11.92 1.90 -8.66
CA THR A 63 -12.81 2.63 -9.56
C THR A 63 -12.24 2.71 -10.98
N GLY A 64 -11.03 2.19 -11.22
CA GLY A 64 -10.28 2.37 -12.46
C GLY A 64 -9.76 3.79 -12.68
N ASP A 65 -10.11 4.75 -11.80
CA ASP A 65 -9.64 6.13 -11.84
C ASP A 65 -8.87 6.46 -10.53
N PRO A 66 -7.53 6.46 -10.55
CA PRO A 66 -6.71 6.79 -9.38
C PRO A 66 -6.86 8.25 -8.92
N GLN A 67 -7.53 9.10 -9.70
CA GLN A 67 -7.78 10.51 -9.37
C GLN A 67 -9.23 10.76 -8.91
N ALA A 68 -10.07 9.72 -8.77
CA ALA A 68 -11.48 9.88 -8.40
C ALA A 68 -11.67 10.73 -7.13
N ALA A 69 -10.82 10.55 -6.13
CA ALA A 69 -10.86 11.34 -4.90
C ALA A 69 -10.43 12.81 -5.09
N ALA A 70 -9.46 13.08 -5.98
CA ALA A 70 -8.97 14.43 -6.25
C ALA A 70 -10.01 15.26 -7.04
N ARG A 71 -10.79 14.60 -7.89
CA ARG A 71 -11.84 15.22 -8.73
C ARG A 71 -13.14 15.51 -8.00
N HIS A 72 -13.27 15.07 -6.74
CA HIS A 72 -14.46 15.30 -5.91
C HIS A 72 -14.84 16.79 -5.83
N ASN A 73 -13.85 17.69 -5.86
CA ASN A 73 -14.08 19.13 -5.75
C ASN A 73 -14.37 19.82 -7.10
N GLU A 74 -14.28 19.12 -8.24
CA GLU A 74 -14.51 19.70 -9.58
C GLU A 74 -15.99 19.96 -9.87
N HIS A 75 -16.90 19.29 -9.16
CA HIS A 75 -18.35 19.36 -9.36
C HIS A 75 -19.11 19.88 -8.15
N GLN A 76 -18.41 20.36 -7.11
CA GLN A 76 -19.06 21.01 -5.99
C GLN A 76 -19.18 22.52 -6.26
N PRO A 77 -20.41 23.09 -6.22
CA PRO A 77 -20.63 24.53 -6.35
C PRO A 77 -20.07 25.33 -5.17
#